data_AF-A0A2N2M864-F1
#
_entry.id   AF-A0A2N2M864-F1
#
_cell.length_a   1.000
_cell.length_b   1.000
_cell.length_c   1.000
_cell.angle_alpha   90.00
_cell.angle_beta   90.00
_cell.angle_gamma   90.00
#
_symmetry.space_group_name_H-M   'P 1'
#
loop_
_entity.id
_entity.type
_entity.pdbx_description
1 polymer ?
#
loop_
_entity_poly.entity_id
_entity_poly.type
_entity_poly.pdbx_seq_one_letter_code
_entity_poly.pdbx_strand_id
1 'polypeptide(L)'
;MDKDDLFRAVFEAYNPYPLLLLALENSQGANAEELARTAARRLVTQLNARPDLIKLVFIDVVEFQGKHLRLAWPQVAPGMEKFALKLKRDPSALRPLSNDGLLRAFFGLFYTFHMTEMLLGKPPDPDSQTAALQELTEVYLFGIMTK
;
A
#
# COMPACT_ATOMS: atom_id res chain seq x y z
N MET A 1 -7.32 -32.29 -0.29
CA MET A 1 -7.10 -30.85 -0.49
C MET A 1 -8.26 -30.14 0.17
N ASP A 2 -8.01 -29.48 1.28
CA ASP A 2 -9.03 -28.69 1.97
C ASP A 2 -9.04 -27.23 1.46
N LYS A 3 -9.91 -26.40 2.03
CA LYS A 3 -10.08 -25.00 1.62
C LYS A 3 -8.81 -24.17 1.89
N ASP A 4 -8.07 -24.46 2.97
CA ASP A 4 -6.84 -23.75 3.31
C ASP A 4 -5.72 -24.10 2.33
N ASP A 5 -5.56 -25.37 1.96
CA ASP A 5 -4.61 -25.80 0.95
C ASP A 5 -4.89 -25.17 -0.43
N LEU A 6 -6.17 -25.09 -0.82
CA LEU A 6 -6.57 -24.42 -2.05
C LEU A 6 -6.29 -22.93 -2.00
N PHE A 7 -6.69 -22.26 -0.93
CA PHE A 7 -6.48 -20.83 -0.80
C PHE A 7 -4.98 -20.48 -0.73
N ARG A 8 -4.18 -21.28 -0.02
CA ARG A 8 -2.72 -21.11 0.04
C ARG A 8 -2.10 -21.15 -1.35
N ALA A 9 -2.45 -22.15 -2.17
CA ALA A 9 -1.93 -22.26 -3.53
C ALA A 9 -2.34 -21.06 -4.41
N VAL A 10 -3.57 -20.58 -4.27
CA VAL A 10 -4.04 -19.37 -4.97
C VAL A 10 -3.30 -18.12 -4.46
N PHE A 11 -3.16 -17.96 -3.15
CA PHE A 11 -2.50 -16.81 -2.55
C PHE A 11 -1.02 -16.76 -2.90
N GLU A 12 -0.31 -17.90 -2.92
CA GLU A 12 1.10 -17.96 -3.34
C GLU A 12 1.26 -17.57 -4.81
N ALA A 13 0.36 -18.03 -5.68
CA ALA A 13 0.39 -17.69 -7.12
C ALA A 13 0.03 -16.22 -7.40
N TYR A 14 -0.82 -15.61 -6.56
CA TYR A 14 -1.38 -14.28 -6.76
C TYR A 14 -1.17 -13.35 -5.56
N ASN A 15 -0.04 -13.51 -4.86
CA ASN A 15 0.30 -12.67 -3.72
C ASN A 15 0.43 -11.21 -4.19
N PRO A 16 -0.25 -10.23 -3.57
CA PRO A 16 -0.12 -8.84 -3.98
C PRO A 16 1.27 -8.25 -3.70
N TYR A 17 2.00 -8.76 -2.71
CA TYR A 17 3.19 -8.08 -2.21
C TYR A 17 4.30 -7.85 -3.25
N PRO A 18 4.67 -8.81 -4.12
CA PRO A 18 5.67 -8.55 -5.15
C PRO A 18 5.28 -7.41 -6.10
N LEU A 19 4.00 -7.31 -6.46
CA LEU A 19 3.49 -6.21 -7.29
C LEU A 19 3.60 -4.87 -6.57
N LEU A 20 3.23 -4.82 -5.29
CA LEU A 20 3.32 -3.60 -4.48
C LEU A 20 4.78 -3.18 -4.27
N LEU A 21 5.67 -4.13 -4.00
CA LEU A 21 7.10 -3.88 -3.88
C LEU A 21 7.68 -3.30 -5.16
N LEU A 22 7.38 -3.90 -6.31
CA LEU A 22 7.84 -3.41 -7.59
C LEU A 22 7.37 -1.97 -7.86
N ALA A 23 6.13 -1.63 -7.47
CA ALA A 23 5.61 -0.27 -7.57
C ALA A 23 6.40 0.71 -6.68
N LEU A 24 6.73 0.33 -5.45
CA LEU A 24 7.54 1.13 -4.53
C LEU A 24 8.99 1.29 -4.99
N GLU A 25 9.61 0.20 -5.46
CA GLU A 25 11.00 0.21 -5.92
C GLU A 25 11.21 1.12 -7.12
N ASN A 26 10.26 1.09 -8.05
CA ASN A 26 10.29 1.91 -9.24
C ASN A 26 9.96 3.38 -8.96
N SER A 27 9.35 3.70 -7.81
CA SER A 27 9.00 5.06 -7.43
C SER A 27 10.22 5.93 -7.21
N GLN A 28 10.20 7.12 -7.82
CA GLN A 28 11.26 8.11 -7.78
C GLN A 28 10.69 9.44 -7.27
N GLY A 29 11.55 10.25 -6.66
CA GLY A 29 11.25 11.60 -6.20
C GLY A 29 12.53 12.27 -5.70
N ALA A 30 12.65 13.57 -5.89
CA ALA A 30 13.81 14.34 -5.44
C ALA A 30 13.88 14.41 -3.91
N ASN A 31 12.72 14.37 -3.25
CA ASN A 31 12.53 14.44 -1.80
C ASN A 31 11.43 13.45 -1.33
N ALA A 32 11.19 13.42 -0.01
CA ALA A 32 10.20 12.52 0.60
C ALA A 32 8.78 12.76 0.08
N GLU A 33 8.39 14.01 -0.17
CA GLU A 33 7.06 14.36 -0.66
C GLU A 33 6.82 13.80 -2.07
N GLU A 34 7.73 14.11 -3.00
CA GLU A 34 7.65 13.63 -4.37
C GLU A 34 7.68 12.10 -4.45
N LEU A 35 8.50 11.47 -3.60
CA LEU A 35 8.59 10.02 -3.52
C LEU A 35 7.26 9.42 -3.06
N ALA A 36 6.67 9.94 -1.98
CA ALA A 36 5.39 9.46 -1.45
C ALA A 36 4.24 9.67 -2.46
N ARG A 37 4.17 10.85 -3.11
CA ARG A 37 3.17 11.13 -4.16
C ARG A 37 3.29 10.17 -5.34
N THR A 38 4.52 9.91 -5.79
CA THR A 38 4.77 8.97 -6.89
C THR A 38 4.44 7.53 -6.51
N ALA A 39 4.82 7.12 -5.30
CA ALA A 39 4.51 5.79 -4.78
C ALA A 39 3.00 5.58 -4.63
N ALA A 40 2.26 6.58 -4.11
CA ALA A 40 0.81 6.52 -3.97
C ALA A 40 0.10 6.31 -5.31
N ARG A 41 0.42 7.14 -6.31
CA ARG A 41 -0.14 7.00 -7.66
C ARG A 41 0.16 5.64 -8.26
N ARG A 42 1.40 5.15 -8.14
CA ARG A 42 1.80 3.86 -8.71
C ARG A 42 1.09 2.69 -8.07
N LEU A 43 1.02 2.66 -6.74
CA LEU A 43 0.34 1.59 -6.02
C LEU A 43 -1.15 1.52 -6.36
N VAL A 44 -1.86 2.65 -6.33
CA VAL A 44 -3.28 2.69 -6.74
C VAL A 44 -3.45 2.26 -8.19
N THR A 45 -2.58 2.70 -9.11
CA THR A 45 -2.65 2.30 -10.52
C THR A 45 -2.53 0.78 -10.68
N GLN A 46 -1.56 0.15 -10.01
CA GLN A 46 -1.36 -1.29 -10.09
C GLN A 46 -2.52 -2.07 -9.48
N LEU A 47 -3.05 -1.61 -8.35
CA LEU A 47 -4.17 -2.25 -7.67
C LEU A 47 -5.50 -2.07 -8.40
N ASN A 48 -5.73 -0.91 -9.03
CA ASN A 48 -6.91 -0.68 -9.87
C ASN A 48 -6.92 -1.57 -11.11
N ALA A 49 -5.75 -1.89 -11.67
CA ALA A 49 -5.62 -2.85 -12.77
C ALA A 49 -5.86 -4.30 -12.32
N ARG A 50 -5.76 -4.59 -11.01
CA ARG A 50 -5.86 -5.93 -10.42
C ARG A 50 -6.71 -5.95 -9.15
N PRO A 51 -8.02 -5.62 -9.26
CA PRO A 51 -8.91 -5.55 -8.09
C PRO A 51 -9.11 -6.90 -7.40
N ASP A 52 -8.82 -8.01 -8.09
CA ASP A 52 -8.79 -9.36 -7.57
C ASP A 52 -7.76 -9.54 -6.44
N LEU A 53 -6.61 -8.87 -6.52
CA LEU A 53 -5.55 -8.97 -5.51
C LEU A 53 -6.00 -8.40 -4.16
N ILE A 54 -6.74 -7.29 -4.18
CA ILE A 54 -7.31 -6.70 -2.97
C ILE A 54 -8.33 -7.67 -2.36
N LYS A 55 -9.17 -8.30 -3.18
CA LYS A 55 -10.13 -9.31 -2.69
C LYS A 55 -9.42 -10.50 -2.05
N LEU A 56 -8.30 -10.97 -2.60
CA LEU A 56 -7.50 -12.04 -1.99
C LEU A 56 -6.99 -11.66 -0.61
N VAL A 57 -6.52 -10.42 -0.42
CA VAL A 57 -6.14 -9.90 0.90
C VAL A 57 -7.31 -9.95 1.87
N PHE A 58 -8.50 -9.49 1.44
CA PHE A 58 -9.69 -9.52 2.29
C PHE A 58 -10.12 -10.93 2.67
N ILE A 59 -10.09 -11.87 1.72
CA ILE A 59 -10.40 -13.27 2.00
C ILE A 59 -9.39 -13.82 3.02
N ASP A 60 -8.08 -13.55 2.86
CA ASP A 60 -7.08 -14.00 3.84
C ASP A 60 -7.36 -13.43 5.23
N VAL A 61 -7.65 -12.13 5.34
CA VAL A 61 -7.92 -11.46 6.62
C VAL A 61 -9.18 -12.00 7.29
N VAL A 62 -10.27 -12.20 6.54
CA VAL A 62 -11.58 -12.59 7.10
C VAL A 62 -11.68 -14.09 7.34
N GLU A 63 -11.28 -14.91 6.36
CA GLU A 63 -11.48 -16.37 6.42
C GLU A 63 -10.31 -17.09 7.10
N PHE A 64 -9.08 -16.59 6.93
CA PHE A 64 -7.85 -17.25 7.38
C PHE A 64 -7.08 -16.41 8.42
N GLN A 65 -7.69 -15.33 8.91
CA GLN A 65 -7.13 -14.44 9.94
C GLN A 65 -5.75 -13.90 9.57
N GLY A 66 -5.48 -13.63 8.29
CA GLY A 66 -4.22 -13.08 7.79
C GLY A 66 -3.05 -14.07 7.79
N LYS A 67 -3.32 -15.38 7.86
CA LYS A 67 -2.28 -16.43 7.94
C LYS A 67 -1.33 -16.36 6.75
N HIS A 68 -1.84 -16.21 5.53
CA HIS A 68 -1.03 -16.27 4.32
C HIS A 68 -0.22 -15.00 4.13
N LEU A 69 -0.79 -13.83 4.46
CA LEU A 69 -0.08 -12.56 4.52
C LEU A 69 1.09 -12.61 5.51
N ARG A 70 0.90 -13.19 6.70
CA ARG A 70 1.98 -13.35 7.69
C ARG A 70 3.10 -14.26 7.19
N LEU A 71 2.75 -15.35 6.50
CA LEU A 71 3.74 -16.27 5.93
C LEU A 71 4.56 -15.61 4.81
N ALA A 72 3.95 -14.75 4.01
CA ALA A 72 4.64 -14.01 2.95
C ALA A 72 5.49 -12.83 3.48
N TRP A 73 5.18 -12.30 4.67
CA TRP A 73 5.80 -11.08 5.20
C TRP A 73 7.34 -11.09 5.25
N PRO A 74 8.03 -12.17 5.69
CA PRO A 74 9.49 -12.16 5.78
C PRO A 74 10.20 -11.88 4.44
N GLN A 75 9.59 -12.28 3.32
CA GLN A 75 10.15 -12.03 1.98
C GLN A 75 9.97 -10.57 1.54
N VAL A 76 9.01 -9.87 2.15
CA VAL A 76 8.53 -8.55 1.73
C VAL A 76 9.07 -7.44 2.62
N ALA A 77 9.23 -7.74 3.90
CA ALA A 77 9.68 -6.80 4.93
C ALA A 77 10.95 -6.03 4.56
N PRO A 78 12.01 -6.64 3.96
CA PRO A 78 13.22 -5.90 3.59
C PRO A 78 12.95 -4.78 2.57
N GLY A 79 12.06 -5.02 1.60
CA GLY A 79 11.70 -4.02 0.60
C GLY A 79 10.83 -2.89 1.17
N MET A 80 9.93 -3.21 2.10
CA MET A 80 9.17 -2.21 2.86
C MET A 80 10.09 -1.31 3.68
N GLU A 81 11.06 -1.91 4.38
CA GLU A 81 12.04 -1.19 5.18
C GLU A 81 12.91 -0.28 4.31
N LYS A 82 13.36 -0.77 3.15
CA LYS A 82 14.11 0.03 2.18
C LYS A 82 13.30 1.25 1.71
N PHE A 83 11.99 1.10 1.51
CA PHE A 83 11.12 2.23 1.14
C PHE A 83 11.02 3.25 2.28
N ALA A 84 10.85 2.82 3.53
CA ALA A 84 10.84 3.71 4.69
C ALA A 84 12.17 4.48 4.82
N LEU A 85 13.30 3.82 4.61
CA LEU A 85 14.63 4.44 4.62
C LEU A 85 14.79 5.45 3.48
N LYS A 86 14.25 5.17 2.28
CA LYS A 86 14.24 6.14 1.17
C LYS A 86 13.46 7.41 1.51
N LEU A 87 12.29 7.28 2.15
CA LEU A 87 11.53 8.44 2.63
C LEU A 87 12.36 9.25 3.65
N LYS A 88 13.08 8.56 4.54
CA LYS A 88 13.95 9.15 5.57
C LYS A 88 15.32 9.60 5.10
N ARG A 89 15.58 9.69 3.79
CA ARG A 89 16.88 10.13 3.27
C ARG A 89 17.27 11.53 3.76
N ASP A 90 16.29 12.40 3.99
CA ASP A 90 16.47 13.67 4.70
C ASP A 90 15.70 13.63 6.02
N PRO A 91 16.36 13.26 7.13
CA PRO A 91 15.71 13.19 8.44
C PRO A 91 15.22 14.53 8.96
N SER A 92 15.74 15.66 8.47
CA SER A 92 15.33 17.00 8.93
C SER A 92 13.98 17.45 8.36
N ALA A 93 13.62 16.90 7.20
CA ALA A 93 12.34 17.14 6.52
C ALA A 93 11.18 16.30 7.09
N LEU A 94 11.47 15.29 7.91
CA LEU A 94 10.47 14.38 8.48
C LEU A 94 10.41 14.46 10.00
N ARG A 95 9.21 14.31 10.54
CA ARG A 95 9.01 14.11 11.98
C ARG A 95 9.72 12.83 12.43
N PRO A 96 10.14 12.75 13.71
CA PRO A 96 10.84 11.58 14.26
C PRO A 96 9.90 10.38 14.46
N LEU A 97 9.39 9.82 13.37
CA LEU A 97 8.49 8.67 13.31
C LEU A 97 9.28 7.37 13.19
N SER A 98 8.76 6.25 13.69
CA SER A 98 9.33 4.92 13.43
C SER A 98 9.09 4.49 11.97
N ASN A 99 9.89 3.54 11.46
CA ASN A 99 9.66 2.98 10.11
C ASN A 99 8.31 2.29 10.03
N ASP A 100 7.94 1.52 11.06
CA ASP A 100 6.63 0.89 11.18
C ASP A 100 5.49 1.93 11.15
N GLY A 101 5.61 3.04 11.87
CA GLY A 101 4.61 4.12 11.86
C GLY A 101 4.45 4.77 10.49
N LEU A 102 5.58 5.10 9.82
CA LEU A 102 5.55 5.65 8.46
C LEU A 102 4.88 4.73 7.46
N LEU A 103 5.24 3.44 7.51
CA LEU A 103 4.70 2.43 6.59
C LEU A 103 3.23 2.18 6.86
N ARG A 104 2.80 2.02 8.13
CA ARG A 104 1.39 1.82 8.48
C ARG A 104 0.52 3.00 8.06
N ALA A 105 0.97 4.23 8.28
CA ALA A 105 0.24 5.41 7.84
C ALA A 105 0.14 5.47 6.30
N PHE A 106 1.23 5.17 5.59
CA PHE A 106 1.25 5.13 4.13
C PHE A 106 0.33 4.03 3.58
N PHE A 107 0.37 2.82 4.17
CA PHE A 107 -0.50 1.73 3.74
C PHE A 107 -1.97 1.92 4.13
N GLY A 108 -2.23 2.63 5.23
CA GLY A 108 -3.56 3.05 5.65
C GLY A 108 -4.29 3.93 4.62
N LEU A 109 -3.55 4.72 3.84
CA LEU A 109 -4.10 5.47 2.71
C LEU A 109 -4.72 4.53 1.67
N PHE A 110 -4.01 3.48 1.23
CA PHE A 110 -4.54 2.56 0.21
C PHE A 110 -5.69 1.73 0.76
N TYR A 111 -5.60 1.33 2.02
CA TYR A 111 -6.71 0.67 2.70
C TYR A 111 -7.96 1.54 2.64
N THR A 112 -7.85 2.81 3.06
CA THR A 112 -8.97 3.76 3.06
C THR A 112 -9.53 3.98 1.65
N PHE A 113 -8.65 4.24 0.68
CA PHE A 113 -9.02 4.48 -0.71
C PHE A 113 -9.80 3.29 -1.31
N HIS A 114 -9.23 2.09 -1.27
CA HIS A 114 -9.84 0.92 -1.89
C HIS A 114 -11.03 0.36 -1.10
N MET A 115 -11.01 0.46 0.23
CA MET A 115 -12.17 0.04 1.03
C MET A 115 -13.39 0.89 0.76
N THR A 116 -13.20 2.20 0.65
CA THR A 116 -14.28 3.13 0.33
C THR A 116 -14.91 2.74 -1.01
N GLU A 117 -14.10 2.49 -2.03
CA GLU A 117 -14.61 2.07 -3.34
C GLU A 117 -15.27 0.69 -3.33
N MET A 118 -14.75 -0.25 -2.55
CA MET A 118 -15.33 -1.59 -2.46
C MET A 118 -16.69 -1.59 -1.75
N LEU A 119 -16.84 -0.77 -0.71
CA LEU A 119 -18.05 -0.71 0.10
C LEU A 119 -19.12 0.22 -0.48
N LEU A 120 -18.72 1.38 -0.99
CA LEU A 120 -19.63 2.45 -1.42
C LEU A 120 -19.71 2.58 -2.95
N GLY A 121 -18.86 1.86 -3.69
CA GLY A 121 -18.71 2.01 -5.12
C GLY A 121 -17.70 3.09 -5.50
N LYS A 122 -17.26 3.05 -6.75
CA LYS A 122 -16.38 4.08 -7.32
C LYS A 122 -17.20 5.35 -7.62
N PRO A 123 -16.59 6.55 -7.49
CA PRO A 123 -17.19 7.76 -8.03
C PRO A 123 -17.50 7.58 -9.53
N PRO A 124 -18.60 8.15 -10.04
CA PRO A 124 -18.92 8.09 -11.46
C PRO A 124 -17.92 8.89 -12.32
N ASP A 125 -17.26 9.89 -11.71
CA ASP A 125 -16.25 10.73 -12.35
C ASP A 125 -14.82 10.26 -12.00
N PRO A 126 -13.99 9.89 -13.00
CA PRO A 126 -12.59 9.52 -12.79
C PRO A 126 -11.71 10.62 -12.18
N ASP A 127 -12.03 11.89 -12.43
CA ASP A 127 -11.25 13.01 -11.88
C ASP A 127 -11.45 13.11 -10.36
N SER A 128 -12.68 12.87 -9.89
CA SER A 128 -13.00 12.76 -8.47
C SER A 128 -12.21 11.65 -7.75
N GLN A 129 -12.01 10.50 -8.41
CA GLN A 129 -11.18 9.42 -7.86
C GLN A 129 -9.71 9.86 -7.72
N THR A 130 -9.19 10.54 -8.75
CA THR A 130 -7.82 11.06 -8.73
C THR A 130 -7.64 12.13 -7.64
N ALA A 131 -8.61 13.03 -7.47
CA ALA A 131 -8.61 14.05 -6.43
C ALA A 131 -8.59 13.42 -5.03
N ALA A 132 -9.42 12.41 -4.77
CA ALA A 132 -9.45 11.71 -3.48
C ALA A 132 -8.10 11.08 -3.12
N LEU A 133 -7.39 10.48 -4.08
CA LEU A 133 -6.04 9.97 -3.86
C LEU A 133 -5.04 11.08 -3.54
N GLN A 134 -5.11 12.20 -4.25
CA GLN A 134 -4.26 13.37 -3.99
C GLN A 134 -4.50 13.88 -2.57
N GLU A 135 -5.76 14.11 -2.18
CA GLU A 135 -6.13 14.58 -0.84
C GLU A 135 -5.63 13.65 0.26
N LEU A 136 -5.85 12.33 0.13
CA LEU A 136 -5.33 11.35 1.10
C LEU A 136 -3.80 11.39 1.19
N THR A 137 -3.13 11.59 0.04
CA THR A 137 -1.67 11.70 0.00
C THR A 137 -1.20 12.96 0.72
N GLU A 138 -1.89 14.10 0.55
CA GLU A 138 -1.56 15.34 1.26
C GLU A 138 -1.83 15.20 2.77
N VAL A 139 -2.88 14.49 3.19
CA VAL A 139 -3.11 14.18 4.61
C VAL A 139 -1.96 13.36 5.19
N TYR A 140 -1.47 12.35 4.46
CA TYR A 140 -0.30 11.58 4.86
C TYR A 140 0.95 12.47 4.98
N LEU A 141 1.23 13.29 3.96
CA LEU A 141 2.38 14.19 3.95
C LEU A 141 2.34 15.20 5.10
N PHE A 142 1.22 15.86 5.31
CA PHE A 142 1.02 16.78 6.42
C PHE A 142 1.27 16.11 7.78
N GLY A 143 0.95 14.82 7.89
CA GLY A 143 1.20 14.01 9.09
C GLY A 143 2.68 13.71 9.34
N ILE A 144 3.50 13.56 8.29
CA ILE A 144 4.90 13.09 8.40
C ILE A 144 5.94 14.21 8.26
N MET A 145 5.64 15.30 7.56
CA MET A 145 6.60 16.37 7.28
C MET A 145 6.82 17.27 8.53
N THR A 146 8.04 17.77 8.69
CA THR A 146 8.30 18.91 9.57
C THR A 146 7.71 20.17 8.95
N LYS A 147 7.22 21.08 9.79
CA LYS A 147 6.66 22.36 9.33
C LYS A 147 7.76 23.31 8.88
#